data_AF-A0A5A9MWP8-F1
#
_entry.id   AF-A0A5A9MWP8-F1
#
_cell.length_a   1.000
_cell.length_b   1.000
_cell.length_c   1.000
_cell.angle_alpha   90.00
_cell.angle_beta   90.00
_cell.angle_gamma   90.00
#
_symmetry.space_group_name_H-M   'P 1'
#
loop_
_entity.id
_entity.type
_entity.pdbx_description
1 polymer ?
#
loop_
_entity_poly.entity_id
_entity_poly.type
_entity_poly.pdbx_seq_one_letter_code
_entity_poly.pdbx_strand_id
1 'polypeptide(L)' 'MRVLQDEEDAARLASLPAWRRDIMKKKMEEEKKDEDQRRMKKENEEKSELERLRTLGYDETKLAPWQRQIILKKGDITKQ' A
#
# COMPACT_ATOMS: atom_id res chain seq x y z
N MET A 1 6.33 11.01 -32.99
CA MET A 1 7.60 11.05 -32.23
C MET A 1 7.58 10.27 -30.90
N ARG A 2 6.49 9.60 -30.47
CA ARG A 2 6.49 8.81 -29.22
C ARG A 2 6.94 7.36 -29.41
N VAL A 3 6.66 6.77 -30.57
CA VAL A 3 6.93 5.36 -30.91
C VAL A 3 8.43 5.05 -31.05
N LEU A 4 9.23 6.02 -31.53
CA LEU A 4 10.68 5.87 -31.67
C LEU A 4 11.40 5.84 -30.32
N GLN A 5 10.90 6.61 -29.34
CA GLN A 5 11.45 6.62 -27.98
C GLN A 5 11.29 5.25 -27.32
N ASP A 6 10.10 4.64 -27.45
CA ASP A 6 9.82 3.29 -26.92
C ASP A 6 10.67 2.21 -27.61
N GLU A 7 10.91 2.31 -28.93
CA GLU A 7 11.78 1.39 -29.66
C GLU A 7 13.27 1.57 -29.32
N GLU A 8 13.75 2.80 -29.17
CA GLU A 8 15.13 3.11 -28.77
C GLU A 8 15.40 2.70 -27.32
N ASP A 9 14.44 2.91 -26.42
CA ASP A 9 14.52 2.45 -25.02
C ASP A 9 14.43 0.91 -24.93
N ALA A 10 13.60 0.27 -25.77
CA ALA A 10 13.55 -1.19 -25.91
C ALA A 10 14.82 -1.78 -26.54
N ALA A 11 15.48 -1.09 -27.48
CA ALA A 11 16.76 -1.48 -28.07
C ALA A 11 17.95 -1.25 -27.12
N ARG A 12 17.89 -0.21 -26.28
CA ARG A 12 18.84 -0.03 -25.17
C ARG A 12 18.67 -1.13 -24.13
N LEU A 13 17.45 -1.46 -23.73
CA LEU A 13 17.17 -2.66 -22.93
C LEU A 13 17.64 -3.92 -23.67
N ALA A 14 17.41 -3.97 -24.98
CA ALA A 14 17.88 -4.83 -26.07
C ALA A 14 19.38 -5.17 -26.07
N SER A 15 20.18 -4.20 -25.61
CA SER A 15 21.64 -4.29 -25.53
C SER A 15 22.15 -4.71 -24.14
N LEU A 16 21.28 -4.67 -23.12
CA LEU A 16 21.64 -5.10 -21.77
C LEU A 16 21.73 -6.63 -21.69
N PRO A 17 22.74 -7.18 -20.99
CA PRO A 17 22.86 -8.61 -20.76
C PRO A 17 21.60 -9.20 -20.11
N ALA A 18 21.31 -10.47 -20.39
CA ALA A 18 20.14 -11.19 -19.84
C ALA A 18 20.02 -11.04 -18.30
N TRP A 19 21.13 -11.20 -17.58
CA TRP A 19 21.18 -11.06 -16.12
C TRP A 19 20.81 -9.64 -15.63
N ARG A 20 21.09 -8.60 -16.42
CA ARG A 20 20.75 -7.21 -16.10
C ARG A 20 19.28 -6.90 -16.40
N ARG A 21 18.70 -7.53 -17.43
CA ARG A 21 17.24 -7.51 -17.68
C ARG A 21 16.47 -8.24 -16.58
N ASP A 22 16.95 -9.41 -16.17
CA ASP A 22 16.31 -10.20 -15.11
C ASP A 22 16.30 -9.45 -13.78
N ILE A 23 17.41 -8.76 -13.43
CA ILE A 23 17.45 -7.88 -12.25
C ILE A 23 16.46 -6.72 -12.36
N MET A 24 16.35 -6.06 -13.53
CA MET A 24 15.40 -4.96 -13.71
C MET A 24 13.94 -5.43 -13.70
N LYS A 25 13.62 -6.55 -14.33
CA LYS A 25 12.28 -7.17 -14.27
C LYS A 25 11.92 -7.51 -12.83
N LYS A 26 12.86 -8.11 -12.08
CA LYS A 26 12.69 -8.43 -10.67
C LYS A 26 12.48 -7.19 -9.81
N LYS A 27 13.22 -6.10 -10.04
CA LYS A 27 13.00 -4.82 -9.34
C LYS A 27 11.63 -4.23 -9.62
N MET A 28 11.16 -4.26 -10.87
CA MET A 28 9.84 -3.74 -11.23
C MET A 28 8.70 -4.59 -10.68
N GLU A 29 8.84 -5.92 -10.63
CA GLU A 29 7.90 -6.80 -9.93
C GLU A 29 7.91 -6.57 -8.42
N GLU A 30 9.09 -6.38 -7.82
CA GLU A 30 9.23 -6.13 -6.39
C GLU A 30 8.61 -4.80 -5.99
N GLU A 31 8.81 -3.72 -6.76
CA GLU A 31 8.16 -2.43 -6.50
C GLU A 31 6.63 -2.50 -6.63
N LYS A 32 6.11 -3.21 -7.65
CA LYS A 32 4.66 -3.45 -7.77
C LYS A 32 4.11 -4.24 -6.59
N LYS A 33 4.84 -5.27 -6.15
CA LYS A 33 4.45 -6.10 -5.01
C LYS A 33 4.49 -5.32 -3.70
N ASP A 34 5.46 -4.44 -3.52
CA ASP A 34 5.57 -3.57 -2.34
C ASP A 34 4.43 -2.54 -2.30
N GLU A 35 4.06 -1.96 -3.45
CA GLU A 35 2.93 -1.03 -3.53
C GLU A 35 1.60 -1.72 -3.21
N ASP A 36 1.34 -2.91 -3.77
CA ASP A 36 0.14 -3.69 -3.45
C ASP A 36 0.11 -4.14 -1.99
N GLN A 37 1.26 -4.56 -1.44
CA GLN A 37 1.40 -4.90 -0.01
C GLN A 37 1.09 -3.67 0.88
N ARG A 38 1.59 -2.48 0.52
CA ARG A 38 1.32 -1.25 1.27
C ARG A 38 -0.15 -0.85 1.20
N ARG A 39 -0.79 -1.01 0.03
CA ARG A 39 -2.23 -0.76 -0.14
C ARG A 39 -3.05 -1.74 0.69
N MET A 40 -2.75 -3.04 0.61
CA MET A 40 -3.42 -4.06 1.43
C MET A 40 -3.20 -3.82 2.93
N LYS A 41 -1.99 -3.41 3.34
CA LYS A 41 -1.69 -3.13 4.75
C LYS A 41 -2.50 -1.95 5.25
N LYS A 42 -2.60 -0.86 4.49
CA LYS A 42 -3.47 0.29 4.84
C LYS A 42 -4.94 -0.09 4.93
N GLU A 43 -5.46 -0.85 3.95
CA GLU A 43 -6.87 -1.27 3.97
C GLU A 43 -7.16 -2.21 5.17
N ASN A 44 -6.22 -3.09 5.50
CA ASN A 44 -6.34 -3.98 6.66
C ASN A 44 -6.24 -3.20 7.98
N GLU A 45 -5.41 -2.16 8.03
CA GLU A 45 -5.28 -1.28 9.19
C GLU A 45 -6.56 -0.46 9.39
N GLU A 46 -7.12 0.13 8.33
CA GLU A 46 -8.43 0.79 8.37
C GLU A 46 -9.54 -0.18 8.81
N LYS A 47 -9.62 -1.39 8.23
CA LYS A 47 -10.60 -2.40 8.68
C LYS A 47 -10.44 -2.75 10.15
N SER A 48 -9.21 -2.87 10.65
CA SER A 48 -8.94 -3.18 12.04
C SER A 48 -9.33 -2.01 12.97
N GLU A 49 -9.13 -0.76 12.54
CA GLU A 49 -9.62 0.43 13.25
C GLU A 49 -11.15 0.44 13.36
N LEU A 50 -11.85 0.12 12.27
CA LEU A 50 -13.32 0.04 12.26
C LEU A 50 -13.83 -1.09 13.16
N GLU A 51 -13.19 -2.26 13.10
CA GLU A 51 -13.51 -3.39 13.97
C GLU A 51 -13.26 -3.08 15.45
N ARG A 52 -12.21 -2.31 15.78
CA ARG A 52 -11.96 -1.82 17.15
C ARG A 52 -13.06 -0.87 17.62
N LEU A 53 -13.49 0.07 16.79
CA LEU A 53 -14.61 0.97 17.12
C LEU A 53 -15.90 0.17 17.37
N ARG A 54 -16.18 -0.82 16.51
CA ARG A 54 -17.32 -1.73 16.67
C ARG A 54 -17.24 -2.56 17.95
N THR A 55 -16.06 -3.08 18.29
CA THR A 55 -15.82 -3.84 19.53
C THR A 55 -16.02 -2.98 20.78
N LEU A 56 -15.64 -1.71 20.70
CA LEU A 56 -15.86 -0.72 21.75
C LEU A 56 -17.31 -0.22 21.80
N GLY A 57 -18.19 -0.68 20.90
CA GLY A 57 -19.61 -0.31 20.86
C GLY A 57 -19.87 1.09 20.30
N TYR A 58 -18.89 1.68 19.61
CA TYR A 58 -19.03 3.02 19.02
C TYR A 58 -19.49 2.96 17.58
N ASP A 59 -20.48 3.78 17.25
CA ASP A 59 -20.99 3.95 15.89
C ASP A 59 -20.13 4.95 15.12
N GLU A 60 -19.44 4.45 14.10
CA GLU A 60 -18.58 5.23 13.22
C GLU A 60 -19.33 6.37 12.53
N THR A 61 -20.60 6.17 12.18
CA THR A 61 -21.41 7.18 11.48
C THR A 61 -21.76 8.37 12.36
N LYS A 62 -21.67 8.20 13.69
CA LYS A 62 -21.94 9.26 14.68
C LYS A 62 -20.67 9.91 15.22
N LEU A 63 -19.50 9.41 14.83
CA LEU A 63 -18.21 9.90 15.28
C LEU A 63 -17.49 10.65 14.17
N ALA A 64 -17.11 11.89 14.47
CA ALA A 64 -16.21 12.63 13.60
C ALA A 64 -14.87 11.89 13.47
N PRO A 65 -14.15 12.02 12.33
CA PRO A 65 -12.90 11.32 12.10
C PRO A 65 -11.87 11.49 13.23
N TRP A 66 -11.82 12.67 13.85
CA TRP A 66 -10.92 12.94 14.98
C TRP A 66 -11.37 12.29 16.30
N GLN A 67 -12.68 12.10 16.51
CA GLN A 67 -13.19 11.38 17.68
C GLN A 67 -12.89 9.89 17.59
N ARG A 68 -12.98 9.30 16.39
CA ARG A 68 -12.57 7.91 16.13
C ARG A 68 -11.12 7.68 16.56
N GLN A 69 -10.22 8.60 16.19
CA GLN A 69 -8.80 8.55 16.58
C GLN A 69 -8.61 8.64 18.10
N ILE A 70 -9.36 9.50 18.80
CA ILE A 70 -9.31 9.57 20.27
C ILE A 70 -9.82 8.29 20.92
N ILE A 71 -10.91 7.72 20.41
CA ILE A 71 -11.51 6.49 20.94
C ILE A 71 -10.58 5.30 20.73
N LEU A 72 -9.99 5.14 19.55
CA LEU A 72 -8.99 4.11 19.27
C LEU A 72 -7.81 4.25 20.23
N LYS A 73 -7.27 5.47 20.37
CA LYS A 73 -6.14 5.75 21.26
C LYS A 73 -6.47 5.53 22.74
N LYS A 74 -7.71 5.79 23.17
CA LYS A 74 -8.17 5.50 24.55
C LYS A 74 -8.48 4.03 24.76
N GLY A 75 -9.08 3.36 23.78
CA GLY A 75 -9.44 1.95 23.84
C GLY A 75 -8.24 1.01 23.91
N ASP A 76 -7.11 1.38 23.31
CA ASP A 76 -5.84 0.67 23.47
C ASP A 76 -5.29 0.77 24.91
N ILE A 77 -5.55 1.88 25.62
CA ILE A 77 -5.08 2.09 27.01
C ILE A 77 -5.90 1.23 27.99
N THR A 78 -7.19 1.03 27.74
CA THR A 78 -8.07 0.22 28.61
C THR A 78 -7.89 -1.29 28.45
N LYS A 79 -7.12 -1.75 27.46
CA LYS A 79 -6.92 -3.18 27.16
C LYS A 79 -5.60 -3.74 27.71
N GLN A 80 -4.75 -2.91 28.32
CA GLN A 80 -3.66 -3.35 29.22
C GLN A 80 -4.20 -3.62 30.62
#